data_AF-A0A2I0KCW0-F1
#
_entry.id   AF-A0A2I0KCW0-F1
#
_cell.length_a   1.000
_cell.length_b   1.000
_cell.length_c   1.000
_cell.angle_alpha   90.00
_cell.angle_beta   90.00
_cell.angle_gamma   90.00
#
_symmetry.space_group_name_H-M   'P 1'
#
loop_
_entity.id
_entity.type
_entity.pdbx_description
1 polymer ?
#
loop_
_entity_poly.entity_id
_entity_poly.type
_entity_poly.pdbx_seq_one_letter_code
_entity_poly.pdbx_strand_id
1 'polypeptide(L)' 'MVELEGAPFKRFASMREEWAVKNRYISPGPIQFVGPTSHAINHTLLLELGAQARTRMIQ' A
#
# COMPACT_ATOMS: atom_id res chain seq x y z
N MET A 1 -5.51 12.42 -14.40
CA MET A 1 -6.18 12.85 -13.15
C MET A 1 -6.15 11.66 -12.19
N VAL A 2 -6.50 11.81 -10.91
CA VAL A 2 -6.59 10.66 -10.00
C VAL A 2 -8.02 10.11 -10.00
N GLU A 3 -8.17 8.80 -10.22
CA GLU A 3 -9.45 8.10 -10.12
C GLU A 3 -9.90 7.95 -8.66
N LEU A 4 -10.78 8.85 -8.22
CA LEU A 4 -11.29 8.88 -6.84
C LEU A 4 -12.10 7.63 -6.46
N GLU A 5 -12.70 6.97 -7.45
CA GLU A 5 -13.44 5.72 -7.23
C GLU A 5 -12.56 4.47 -7.31
N GLY A 6 -11.28 4.64 -7.67
CA GLY A 6 -10.31 3.55 -7.79
C GLY A 6 -9.92 2.94 -6.45
N ALA A 7 -9.57 1.64 -6.48
CA ALA A 7 -9.15 0.90 -5.30
C ALA A 7 -7.98 1.56 -4.53
N PRO A 8 -6.95 2.13 -5.18
CA PRO A 8 -5.86 2.80 -4.47
C PRO A 8 -6.31 4.01 -3.66
N PHE A 9 -7.11 4.90 -4.25
CA PHE A 9 -7.58 6.10 -3.56
C PHE A 9 -8.52 5.75 -2.41
N LYS A 10 -9.44 4.80 -2.63
CA LYS A 10 -10.34 4.30 -1.58
C LYS A 10 -9.57 3.74 -0.38
N ARG A 11 -8.47 3.00 -0.62
CA ARG A 11 -7.62 2.47 0.46
C ARG A 11 -6.87 3.57 1.20
N PHE A 12 -6.37 4.58 0.50
CA PHE A 12 -5.80 5.76 1.15
C PHE A 12 -6.84 6.51 2.00
N ALA A 13 -8.01 6.77 1.43
CA ALA A 13 -9.09 7.47 2.11
C ALA A 13 -9.56 6.75 3.39
N SER A 14 -9.57 5.41 3.39
CA SER A 14 -9.96 4.61 4.55
C SER A 14 -8.94 4.61 5.70
N MET A 15 -7.70 5.07 5.48
CA MET A 15 -6.63 5.04 6.50
C MET A 15 -6.08 6.42 6.86
N ARG A 16 -6.33 7.45 6.03
CA ARG A 16 -5.73 8.78 6.18
C ARG A 16 -5.98 9.44 7.55
N GLU A 17 -7.14 9.20 8.16
CA GLU A 17 -7.48 9.76 9.48
C GLU A 17 -6.64 9.15 10.59
N GLU A 18 -6.41 7.83 10.56
CA GLU A 18 -5.52 7.18 11.53
C GLU A 18 -4.07 7.63 11.34
N TRP A 19 -3.61 7.70 10.08
CA TRP A 19 -2.23 8.08 9.75
C TRP A 19 -1.90 9.52 10.09
N ALA A 20 -2.90 10.41 10.11
CA ALA A 20 -2.73 11.80 10.50
C ALA A 20 -2.36 11.95 11.98
N VAL A 21 -2.81 11.02 12.84
CA VAL A 21 -2.64 11.11 14.30
C VAL A 21 -1.59 10.13 14.82
N LYS A 22 -1.43 8.97 14.18
CA LYS A 22 -0.53 7.90 14.64
C LYS A 22 0.73 7.80 13.79
N ASN A 23 1.83 7.43 14.43
CA ASN A 23 3.10 7.11 13.77
C ASN A 23 2.99 5.77 13.03
N ARG A 24 2.51 5.79 11.78
CA ARG A 24 2.34 4.63 10.89
C ARG A 24 3.28 4.67 9.67
N TYR A 25 4.48 5.19 9.86
CA TYR A 25 5.47 5.28 8.79
C TYR A 25 5.95 3.89 8.34
N ILE A 26 6.09 3.74 7.03
CA ILE A 26 6.70 2.56 6.40
C ILE A 26 7.92 3.06 5.64
N SER A 27 9.09 2.51 5.92
CA SER A 27 10.34 2.80 5.20
C SER A 27 10.65 1.62 4.28
N PRO A 28 10.15 1.62 3.02
CA PRO A 28 10.50 0.58 2.08
C PRO A 28 11.99 0.66 1.75
N GLY A 29 12.63 -0.49 1.61
CA GLY A 29 14.01 -0.55 1.12
C GLY A 29 14.14 -0.16 -0.37
N PRO A 30 15.36 -0.11 -0.91
CA PRO A 30 15.59 0.14 -2.33
C PRO A 30 14.93 -0.93 -3.20
N ILE A 31 14.54 -0.55 -4.42
CA ILE A 31 14.06 -1.50 -5.44
C ILE A 31 15.14 -2.54 -5.70
N GLN A 32 14.76 -3.82 -5.68
CA GLN A 32 15.66 -4.94 -5.93
C GLN A 32 15.36 -5.52 -7.30
N PHE A 33 16.38 -5.75 -8.11
CA PHE A 33 16.25 -6.41 -9.41
C PHE A 33 16.53 -7.92 -9.35
N VAL A 34 17.26 -8.36 -8.32
CA VAL A 34 17.66 -9.76 -8.10
C VAL A 34 17.39 -10.18 -6.66
N GLY A 35 17.30 -11.49 -6.43
CA GLY A 35 17.10 -12.06 -5.09
C GLY A 35 15.62 -12.19 -4.68
N PRO A 36 15.35 -12.65 -3.44
CA PRO A 36 14.01 -13.06 -3.02
C PRO A 36 12.94 -11.96 -3.06
N THR A 37 13.33 -10.69 -2.97
CA THR A 37 12.42 -9.54 -2.94
C THR A 37 12.28 -8.83 -4.28
N SER A 38 12.89 -9.34 -5.36
CA SER A 38 12.84 -8.69 -6.68
C SER A 38 11.44 -8.64 -7.29
N HIS A 39 10.54 -9.52 -6.84
CA HIS A 39 9.14 -9.57 -7.27
C HIS A 39 8.21 -8.73 -6.38
N ALA A 40 8.76 -7.99 -5.39
CA ALA A 40 7.96 -7.13 -4.53
C ALA A 40 7.45 -5.93 -5.33
N ILE A 41 6.13 -5.73 -5.31
CA ILE A 41 5.46 -4.60 -5.95
C ILE A 41 4.92 -3.62 -4.88
N ASN A 42 4.73 -2.36 -5.25
CA ASN A 42 4.17 -1.38 -4.33
C ASN A 42 2.68 -1.63 -4.06
N HIS A 43 2.18 -1.09 -2.94
CA HIS A 43 0.79 -1.27 -2.53
C HIS A 43 -0.23 -0.77 -3.56
N THR A 44 0.08 0.30 -4.29
CA THR A 44 -0.79 0.84 -5.35
C THR A 44 -0.97 -0.18 -6.47
N LEU A 45 0.13 -0.70 -7.04
CA LEU A 45 0.07 -1.68 -8.13
C LEU A 45 -0.63 -2.97 -7.70
N LEU A 46 -0.43 -3.39 -6.45
CA LEU A 46 -1.13 -4.54 -5.89
C LEU A 46 -2.66 -4.36 -5.90
N LEU A 47 -3.15 -3.17 -5.55
CA LEU A 47 -4.59 -2.85 -5.58
C LEU A 47 -5.13 -2.69 -7.00
N GLU A 48 -4.33 -2.16 -7.92
CA GLU A 48 -4.69 -2.04 -9.34
C GLU A 48 -4.81 -3.41 -10.01
N LEU A 49 -3.96 -4.37 -9.63
CA LEU A 49 -4.05 -5.76 -10.08
C LEU A 49 -5.17 -6.56 -9.38
N GLY A 50 -6.02 -5.91 -8.58
CA GLY A 50 -7.19 -6.52 -7.95
C GLY A 50 -6.90 -7.35 -6.70
N ALA A 51 -5.67 -7.30 -6.17
CA ALA A 51 -5.38 -8.01 -4.93
C ALA A 51 -6.08 -7.33 -3.75
N GLN A 52 -6.73 -8.12 -2.89
CA GLN A 52 -7.35 -7.60 -1.68
C GLN A 52 -6.29 -7.05 -0.73
N ALA A 53 -6.55 -5.85 -0.21
CA ALA A 53 -5.75 -5.26 0.86
C ALA A 53 -5.76 -6.21 2.06
N ARG A 54 -4.71 -7.01 2.24
CA ARG A 54 -4.53 -7.79 3.47
C ARG A 54 -4.36 -6.80 4.61
N THR A 55 -5.43 -6.54 5.34
CA THR A 55 -5.36 -5.86 6.62
C THR A 55 -4.62 -6.80 7.57
N ARG A 56 -3.29 -6.65 7.66
CA ARG A 56 -2.53 -7.24 8.75
C ARG A 56 -2.97 -6.50 10.01
N MET A 57 -3.92 -7.08 10.75
CA MET A 57 -4.04 -6.81 12.17
C MET A 57 -2.72 -7.26 12.80
N ILE A 58 -1.96 -6.29 13.28
CA ILE A 58 -0.80 -6.53 14.11
C ILE A 58 -1.38 -7.04 15.44
N GLN A 59 -1.18 -8.32 15.75
CA GLN A 59 -1.30 -8.82 17.13
C GLN A 59 -0.14 -8.27 17.96
#